data_AF-A0AA37JSJ6-F1
#
_entry.id   AF-A0AA37JSJ6-F1
#
_cell.length_a   1.000
_cell.length_b   1.000
_cell.length_c   1.000
_cell.angle_alpha   90.00
_cell.angle_beta   90.00
_cell.angle_gamma   90.00
#
_symmetry.space_group_name_H-M   'P 1'
#
loop_
_entity.id
_entity.type
_entity.pdbx_description
1 polymer ?
#
loop_
_entity_poly.entity_id
_entity_poly.type
_entity_poly.pdbx_seq_one_letter_code
_entity_poly.pdbx_strand_id
1 'polypeptide(L)'
;MAVYNKKQIKGMKHLYILLAGLALCCSALTGCSEDYLPGEENTVNTGTEADVPEGYVRVSFVPREDTQTRATVNGISNSIYRVQILLYKDNALVENKTILDGTEGTGYAWPYEGGAYRKDLERGATYTIVYLGNIPQEKLTGTDDKTTAHIAAPDNDLFRETNMYYFFSKTFLVPTDQNTMRLQIPVMLRRLASRHIIGGYGIPDGIEAEGKDYSEKYFTSMLDEKHPLEIGKKLFSGMTSEMGKSFKELLIRDIVFPNAYLLEKSFIKSGSALATWWEANKDSYWEVYTNENPNWTQEYLEQKWNAGAASNWHGKYASVTGKEKPEALFYLLNAIVDEQNESILTSILDGIKEKDYGYVDNGITQNPGSYTSSRQEIVKALQNGLQNSALGVWDRNSKISFTINKIPTSLDFSLNAVGSKEMVVTGLPINDATTSEPNFTFLLLGTKSSDHSFASSIEISGINTPETGFVGQVLTPNVSNSYRVKPTGELEWNHTTDKKVAVYFSYHYVMTQLINAFSLNIPVTEWIAKDGPLYYAFIPLYNITNTNTWQINEDTGLLTTYNTGEQTCIQFPIPDFDSSTTQNIEWIVESSVTK
;
A
#
# COMPACT_ATOMS: atom_id res chain seq x y z
N MET A 1 -27.79 -0.33 -95.95
CA MET A 1 -27.07 0.68 -95.13
C MET A 1 -26.56 -0.06 -93.88
N ALA A 2 -25.27 0.10 -93.55
CA ALA A 2 -24.47 -0.56 -92.50
C ALA A 2 -24.27 -2.09 -92.66
N VAL A 3 -23.12 -2.63 -93.12
CA VAL A 3 -21.71 -2.56 -92.66
C VAL A 3 -21.47 -3.34 -91.36
N TYR A 4 -20.61 -4.37 -91.49
CA TYR A 4 -20.11 -5.30 -90.47
C TYR A 4 -19.84 -4.69 -89.08
N ASN A 5 -19.99 -5.51 -88.03
CA ASN A 5 -19.06 -5.41 -86.91
C ASN A 5 -18.46 -6.77 -86.54
N LYS A 6 -17.27 -7.00 -87.10
CA LYS A 6 -16.36 -8.15 -86.94
C LYS A 6 -15.74 -8.22 -85.53
N LYS A 7 -16.42 -7.71 -84.50
CA LYS A 7 -15.93 -7.57 -83.11
C LYS A 7 -16.47 -8.65 -82.15
N GLN A 8 -17.58 -9.32 -82.46
CA GLN A 8 -18.17 -10.32 -81.55
C GLN A 8 -17.51 -11.70 -81.58
N ILE A 9 -16.77 -12.06 -82.64
CA ILE A 9 -16.18 -13.41 -82.77
C ILE A 9 -14.79 -13.52 -82.10
N LYS A 10 -14.14 -12.39 -81.78
CA LYS A 10 -12.85 -12.38 -81.04
C LYS A 10 -13.03 -12.44 -79.51
N GLY A 11 -14.18 -12.02 -78.99
CA GLY A 11 -14.48 -12.04 -77.55
C GLY A 11 -14.72 -13.44 -76.98
N MET A 12 -15.34 -14.35 -77.74
CA MET A 12 -15.65 -15.69 -77.24
C MET A 12 -14.44 -16.62 -77.15
N LYS A 13 -13.40 -16.44 -77.99
CA LYS A 13 -12.16 -17.23 -77.89
C LYS A 13 -11.30 -16.83 -76.69
N HIS A 14 -11.30 -15.56 -76.30
CA HIS A 14 -10.59 -15.12 -75.10
C HIS A 14 -11.34 -15.44 -73.81
N LEU A 15 -12.68 -15.49 -73.84
CA LEU A 15 -13.45 -15.95 -72.69
C LEU A 15 -13.25 -17.45 -72.41
N TYR A 16 -13.16 -18.30 -73.44
CA TYR A 16 -12.87 -19.72 -73.28
C TYR A 16 -11.42 -19.99 -72.81
N ILE A 17 -10.44 -19.21 -73.26
CA ILE A 17 -9.04 -19.33 -72.80
C ILE A 17 -8.89 -18.79 -71.36
N LEU A 18 -9.67 -17.77 -70.98
CA LEU A 18 -9.65 -17.20 -69.63
C LEU A 18 -10.43 -18.08 -68.63
N LEU A 19 -11.52 -18.73 -69.06
CA LEU A 19 -12.23 -19.75 -68.26
C LEU A 19 -11.46 -21.07 -68.16
N ALA A 20 -10.77 -21.51 -69.23
CA ALA A 20 -9.88 -22.67 -69.16
C ALA A 20 -8.61 -22.37 -68.33
N GLY A 21 -8.10 -21.13 -68.38
CA GLY A 21 -7.00 -20.65 -67.54
C GLY A 21 -7.39 -20.54 -66.06
N LEU A 22 -8.60 -20.08 -65.74
CA LEU A 22 -9.11 -20.08 -64.36
C LEU A 22 -9.38 -21.50 -63.84
N ALA A 23 -9.86 -22.41 -64.70
CA ALA A 23 -10.09 -23.82 -64.32
C ALA A 23 -8.78 -24.62 -64.14
N LEU A 24 -7.73 -24.31 -64.92
CA LEU A 24 -6.40 -24.94 -64.80
C LEU A 24 -5.53 -24.34 -63.68
N CYS A 25 -5.73 -23.06 -63.30
CA CYS A 25 -5.08 -22.50 -62.10
C CYS A 25 -5.73 -22.95 -60.78
N CYS A 26 -6.92 -23.58 -60.81
CA CYS A 26 -7.57 -24.17 -59.64
C CYS A 26 -7.18 -25.64 -59.36
N SER A 27 -6.30 -26.24 -60.17
CA SER A 27 -5.88 -27.66 -60.02
C SER A 27 -4.40 -27.85 -59.65
N ALA A 28 -3.69 -26.78 -59.25
CA ALA A 28 -2.31 -26.84 -58.76
C ALA A 28 -2.10 -26.23 -57.36
N LEU A 29 -3.14 -26.26 -56.53
CA LEU A 29 -3.05 -26.09 -55.08
C LEU A 29 -3.69 -27.32 -54.43
N THR A 30 -2.89 -28.33 -54.13
CA THR A 30 -3.28 -29.38 -53.18
C THR A 30 -3.24 -28.77 -51.78
N GLY A 31 -4.25 -27.97 -51.46
CA GLY A 31 -4.62 -27.69 -50.08
C GLY A 31 -5.46 -28.87 -49.60
N CYS A 32 -4.97 -29.63 -48.62
CA CYS A 32 -5.84 -30.44 -47.78
C CYS A 32 -6.56 -29.48 -46.84
N SER A 33 -7.68 -28.92 -47.27
CA SER A 33 -8.64 -28.29 -46.35
C SER A 33 -9.42 -29.42 -45.68
N GLU A 34 -9.12 -29.71 -44.42
CA GLU A 34 -10.08 -30.38 -43.55
C GLU A 34 -11.19 -29.38 -43.22
N ASP A 35 -12.43 -29.79 -43.49
CA ASP A 35 -13.64 -29.02 -43.25
C ASP A 35 -13.74 -28.58 -41.78
N TYR A 36 -13.86 -27.27 -41.60
CA TYR A 36 -14.16 -26.64 -40.32
C TYR A 36 -15.69 -26.65 -40.15
N LEU A 37 -16.22 -27.54 -39.31
CA LEU A 37 -17.62 -27.49 -38.87
C LEU A 37 -17.71 -26.68 -37.55
N PRO A 38 -18.50 -25.60 -37.51
CA PRO A 38 -18.67 -24.77 -36.33
C PRO A 38 -19.63 -25.41 -35.32
N GLY A 39 -19.29 -25.35 -34.04
CA GLY A 39 -20.16 -25.67 -32.90
C GLY A 39 -20.02 -27.10 -32.34
N GLU A 40 -19.07 -27.31 -31.42
CA GLU A 40 -19.14 -28.38 -30.40
C GLU A 40 -18.50 -27.89 -29.09
N GLU A 41 -19.06 -26.84 -28.49
CA GLU A 41 -19.00 -26.67 -27.04
C GLU A 41 -20.05 -27.63 -26.43
N ASN A 42 -19.61 -28.65 -25.69
CA ASN A 42 -20.42 -29.62 -24.92
C ASN A 42 -21.06 -30.84 -25.62
N THR A 43 -20.51 -31.39 -26.70
CA THR A 43 -20.97 -32.70 -27.20
C THR A 43 -19.89 -33.77 -27.24
N VAL A 44 -20.22 -34.90 -26.59
CA VAL A 44 -19.66 -36.22 -26.84
C VAL A 44 -19.81 -36.55 -28.33
N ASN A 45 -18.71 -36.91 -28.96
CA ASN A 45 -18.59 -37.68 -30.22
C ASN A 45 -19.70 -37.48 -31.29
N THR A 46 -19.42 -36.70 -32.34
CA THR A 46 -20.16 -36.84 -33.62
C THR A 46 -19.31 -36.88 -34.90
N GLY A 47 -17.98 -36.97 -34.83
CA GLY A 47 -17.23 -37.55 -35.94
C GLY A 47 -17.45 -39.07 -35.97
N THR A 48 -17.98 -39.63 -37.04
CA THR A 48 -18.05 -41.09 -37.24
C THR A 48 -16.68 -41.75 -37.04
N GLU A 49 -16.66 -42.94 -36.44
CA GLU A 49 -15.47 -43.80 -36.23
C GLU A 49 -14.71 -44.16 -37.53
N ALA A 50 -15.24 -43.77 -38.70
CA ALA A 50 -14.82 -44.23 -40.03
C ALA A 50 -13.60 -43.52 -40.65
N ASP A 51 -13.14 -42.39 -40.09
CA ASP A 51 -12.14 -41.53 -40.77
C ASP A 51 -10.72 -41.56 -40.16
N VAL A 52 -10.44 -42.44 -39.20
CA VAL A 52 -9.07 -42.60 -38.65
C VAL A 52 -8.40 -43.81 -39.33
N PRO A 53 -7.27 -43.64 -40.05
CA PRO A 53 -6.60 -44.74 -40.70
C PRO A 53 -6.23 -45.87 -39.73
N GLU A 54 -6.30 -47.12 -40.20
CA GLU A 54 -5.89 -48.28 -39.41
C GLU A 54 -4.41 -48.12 -38.98
N GLY A 55 -4.13 -48.38 -37.70
CA GLY A 55 -2.82 -48.13 -37.10
C GLY A 55 -2.62 -46.73 -36.49
N TYR A 56 -3.60 -45.83 -36.58
CA TYR A 56 -3.52 -44.47 -36.05
C TYR A 56 -4.58 -44.19 -34.96
N VAL A 57 -4.35 -43.11 -34.20
CA VAL A 57 -5.27 -42.53 -33.21
C VAL A 57 -5.42 -41.04 -33.51
N ARG A 58 -6.64 -40.52 -33.51
CA ARG A 58 -6.89 -39.08 -33.64
C ARG A 58 -6.59 -38.37 -32.34
N VAL A 59 -5.48 -37.63 -32.30
CA VAL A 59 -5.08 -36.84 -31.14
C VAL A 59 -5.61 -35.42 -31.30
N SER A 60 -6.39 -34.97 -30.32
CA SER A 60 -6.94 -33.61 -30.24
C SER A 60 -6.24 -32.85 -29.12
N PHE A 61 -5.56 -31.77 -29.50
CA PHE A 61 -4.93 -30.83 -28.59
C PHE A 61 -5.94 -29.71 -28.30
N VAL A 62 -6.44 -29.68 -27.07
CA VAL A 62 -7.57 -28.84 -26.67
C VAL A 62 -7.08 -27.74 -25.73
N PRO A 63 -7.17 -26.46 -26.13
CA PRO A 63 -6.91 -25.32 -25.25
C PRO A 63 -7.72 -25.42 -23.94
N ARG A 64 -7.08 -25.17 -22.80
CA ARG A 64 -7.75 -25.10 -21.49
C ARG A 64 -7.27 -23.90 -20.67
N GLU A 65 -8.13 -23.45 -19.76
CA GLU A 65 -7.77 -22.61 -18.61
C GLU A 65 -7.54 -23.47 -17.36
N ASP A 66 -6.57 -23.08 -16.54
CA ASP A 66 -6.38 -23.50 -15.15
C ASP A 66 -5.90 -22.30 -14.32
N THR A 67 -6.08 -22.30 -13.01
CA THR A 67 -5.59 -21.29 -12.07
C THR A 67 -4.10 -20.97 -12.21
N GLN A 68 -3.26 -21.93 -12.64
CA GLN A 68 -1.84 -21.74 -12.96
C GLN A 68 -1.56 -21.24 -14.39
N THR A 69 -2.59 -21.06 -15.24
CA THR A 69 -2.50 -20.57 -16.63
C THR A 69 -2.64 -19.06 -16.79
N ARG A 70 -2.49 -18.29 -15.72
CA ARG A 70 -2.54 -16.83 -15.80
C ARG A 70 -1.42 -16.30 -16.70
N ALA A 71 -1.70 -16.19 -18.00
CA ALA A 71 -1.09 -15.21 -18.87
C ALA A 71 -1.23 -13.79 -18.27
N THR A 72 -2.23 -13.60 -17.39
CA THR A 72 -2.56 -12.37 -16.67
C THR A 72 -1.89 -12.36 -15.30
N VAL A 73 -0.83 -11.58 -15.15
CA VAL A 73 -0.60 -10.95 -13.83
C VAL A 73 -1.56 -9.76 -13.77
N ASN A 74 -2.14 -9.48 -12.60
CA ASN A 74 -2.98 -8.29 -12.37
C ASN A 74 -2.44 -7.07 -13.16
N GLY A 75 -3.15 -6.67 -14.22
CA GLY A 75 -2.84 -5.49 -15.04
C GLY A 75 -2.15 -5.72 -16.40
N ILE A 76 -1.69 -6.92 -16.79
CA ILE A 76 -1.00 -7.15 -18.08
C ILE A 76 -1.83 -8.06 -19.00
N SER A 77 -1.99 -7.66 -20.27
CA SER A 77 -2.88 -8.27 -21.28
C SER A 77 -2.54 -9.73 -21.68
N ASN A 78 -3.58 -10.55 -21.85
CA ASN A 78 -3.55 -11.97 -22.29
C ASN A 78 -3.53 -12.17 -23.81
N SER A 79 -3.19 -11.13 -24.56
CA SER A 79 -3.34 -11.14 -26.01
C SER A 79 -2.38 -12.15 -26.67
N ILE A 80 -2.93 -13.27 -27.14
CA ILE A 80 -2.24 -14.21 -28.03
C ILE A 80 -2.61 -13.85 -29.47
N TYR A 81 -1.65 -13.35 -30.22
CA TYR A 81 -1.82 -12.98 -31.62
C TYR A 81 -1.15 -13.96 -32.58
N ARG A 82 -0.27 -14.86 -32.10
CA ARG A 82 0.35 -15.89 -32.91
C ARG A 82 0.51 -17.19 -32.13
N VAL A 83 0.21 -18.33 -32.76
CA VAL A 83 0.45 -19.66 -32.19
C VAL A 83 1.03 -20.58 -33.26
N GLN A 84 2.27 -21.02 -33.02
CA GLN A 84 2.97 -22.01 -33.83
C GLN A 84 3.07 -23.33 -33.07
N ILE A 85 2.81 -24.42 -33.79
CA ILE A 85 2.84 -25.78 -33.29
C ILE A 85 3.99 -26.52 -33.94
N LEU A 86 4.81 -27.17 -33.12
CA LEU A 86 5.84 -28.10 -33.55
C LEU A 86 5.54 -29.47 -32.96
N LEU A 87 5.41 -30.49 -33.82
CA LEU A 87 5.22 -31.88 -33.41
C LEU A 87 6.48 -32.68 -33.73
N TYR A 88 6.99 -33.37 -32.72
CA TYR A 88 8.16 -34.21 -32.82
C TYR A 88 7.77 -35.67 -32.62
N LYS A 89 8.31 -36.56 -33.46
CA LYS A 89 8.32 -38.00 -33.22
C LYS A 89 9.72 -38.35 -32.69
N ASP A 90 9.78 -38.87 -31.47
CA ASP A 90 11.02 -38.95 -30.69
C ASP A 90 11.66 -37.56 -30.49
N ASN A 91 12.56 -37.15 -31.39
CA ASN A 91 13.20 -35.83 -31.43
C ASN A 91 13.16 -35.15 -32.80
N ALA A 92 12.78 -35.85 -33.87
CA ALA A 92 12.75 -35.29 -35.22
C ALA A 92 11.43 -34.55 -35.46
N LEU A 93 11.52 -33.35 -36.03
CA LEU A 93 10.34 -32.56 -36.41
C LEU A 93 9.57 -33.29 -37.50
N VAL A 94 8.32 -33.63 -37.22
CA VAL A 94 7.41 -34.25 -38.19
C VAL A 94 6.32 -33.29 -38.66
N GLU A 95 6.09 -32.20 -37.93
CA GLU A 95 5.12 -31.19 -38.33
C GLU A 95 5.44 -29.81 -37.75
N ASN A 96 5.25 -28.78 -38.58
CA ASN A 96 5.30 -27.38 -38.20
C ASN A 96 4.06 -26.69 -38.76
N LYS A 97 3.16 -26.23 -37.89
CA LYS A 97 1.88 -25.63 -38.26
C LYS A 97 1.61 -24.37 -37.46
N THR A 98 1.33 -23.27 -38.15
CA THR A 98 0.80 -22.06 -37.51
C THR A 98 -0.72 -22.12 -37.51
N ILE A 99 -1.34 -22.06 -36.32
CA ILE A 99 -2.80 -22.13 -36.16
C ILE A 99 -3.42 -20.75 -35.85
N LEU A 100 -2.58 -19.77 -35.56
CA LEU A 100 -2.96 -18.36 -35.47
C LEU A 100 -1.77 -17.52 -35.91
N ASP A 101 -2.03 -16.58 -36.83
CA ASP A 101 -1.02 -15.66 -37.35
C ASP A 101 -1.68 -14.29 -37.55
N GLY A 102 -1.72 -13.52 -36.46
CA GLY A 102 -2.23 -12.16 -36.39
C GLY A 102 -1.12 -11.15 -36.12
N THR A 103 -1.53 -9.88 -36.03
CA THR A 103 -0.62 -8.77 -35.76
C THR A 103 -0.41 -8.57 -34.27
N GLU A 104 0.81 -8.19 -33.87
CA GLU A 104 1.11 -7.78 -32.50
C GLU A 104 0.11 -6.71 -32.01
N GLY A 105 -0.43 -6.90 -30.81
CA GLY A 105 -1.42 -6.01 -30.22
C GLY A 105 -2.89 -6.30 -30.59
N THR A 106 -3.17 -7.11 -31.61
CA THR A 106 -4.54 -7.53 -31.99
C THR A 106 -4.71 -9.03 -31.85
N GLY A 107 -4.76 -9.52 -30.60
CA GLY A 107 -4.84 -10.94 -30.29
C GLY A 107 -6.09 -11.33 -29.50
N TYR A 108 -6.22 -12.64 -29.29
CA TYR A 108 -7.32 -13.26 -28.55
C TYR A 108 -6.86 -13.65 -27.14
N ALA A 109 -7.79 -13.71 -26.19
CA ALA A 109 -7.52 -14.36 -24.91
C ALA A 109 -7.39 -15.87 -25.13
N TRP A 110 -6.41 -16.51 -24.49
CA TRP A 110 -6.35 -17.98 -24.46
C TRP A 110 -7.28 -18.51 -23.37
N PRO A 111 -8.10 -19.56 -23.62
CA PRO A 111 -8.32 -20.24 -24.89
C PRO A 111 -9.24 -19.43 -25.83
N TYR A 112 -9.04 -19.58 -27.14
CA TYR A 112 -9.90 -18.97 -28.17
C TYR A 112 -10.46 -20.03 -29.13
N GLU A 113 -11.58 -19.72 -29.75
CA GLU A 113 -12.22 -20.55 -30.77
C GLU A 113 -11.28 -20.69 -31.98
N GLY A 114 -10.90 -21.94 -32.31
CA GLY A 114 -9.89 -22.23 -33.35
C GLY A 114 -8.48 -22.50 -32.80
N GLY A 115 -8.25 -22.40 -31.48
CA GLY A 115 -6.99 -22.81 -30.85
C GLY A 115 -6.77 -24.33 -30.78
N ALA A 116 -7.81 -25.12 -31.10
CA ALA A 116 -7.74 -26.58 -31.09
C ALA A 116 -7.01 -27.10 -32.34
N TYR A 117 -6.15 -28.10 -32.12
CA TYR A 117 -5.42 -28.76 -33.20
C TYR A 117 -5.69 -30.26 -33.17
N ARG A 118 -5.84 -30.88 -34.34
CA ARG A 118 -6.12 -32.32 -34.47
C ARG A 118 -5.12 -32.94 -35.45
N LYS A 119 -4.66 -34.14 -35.12
CA LYS A 119 -3.77 -34.93 -35.98
C LYS A 119 -3.93 -36.42 -35.73
N ASP A 120 -3.92 -37.21 -36.79
CA ASP A 120 -3.91 -38.66 -36.71
C ASP A 120 -2.45 -39.13 -36.56
N LEU A 121 -2.13 -39.80 -35.44
CA LEU A 121 -0.77 -40.21 -35.06
C LEU A 121 -0.65 -41.73 -34.92
N GLU A 122 0.52 -42.27 -35.24
CA GLU A 122 0.78 -43.72 -35.21
C GLU A 122 0.67 -44.29 -33.79
N ARG A 123 0.01 -45.45 -33.67
CA ARG A 123 -0.13 -46.19 -32.42
C ARG A 123 1.23 -46.62 -31.87
N GLY A 124 1.39 -46.53 -30.54
CA GLY A 124 2.60 -46.98 -29.85
C GLY A 124 3.83 -46.08 -30.04
N ALA A 125 3.75 -45.03 -30.85
CA ALA A 125 4.84 -44.07 -31.00
C ALA A 125 4.76 -42.97 -29.91
N THR A 126 5.92 -42.46 -29.52
CA THR A 126 6.03 -41.35 -28.57
C THR A 126 6.19 -40.04 -29.33
N TYR A 127 5.33 -39.07 -29.01
CA TYR A 127 5.38 -37.75 -29.60
C TYR A 127 5.59 -36.69 -28.53
N THR A 128 6.22 -35.58 -28.93
CA THR A 128 6.25 -34.36 -28.13
C THR A 128 5.61 -33.24 -28.93
N ILE A 129 4.56 -32.64 -28.38
CA ILE A 129 3.92 -31.45 -28.94
C ILE A 129 4.49 -30.21 -28.25
N VAL A 130 4.78 -29.17 -29.02
CA VAL A 130 5.22 -27.87 -28.52
C VAL A 130 4.34 -26.78 -29.12
N TYR A 131 3.79 -25.94 -28.26
CA TYR A 131 3.06 -24.74 -28.63
C TYR A 131 3.89 -23.51 -28.25
N LEU A 132 4.07 -22.63 -29.23
CA LEU A 132 4.83 -21.40 -29.14
C LEU A 132 3.88 -20.23 -29.38
N GLY A 133 3.50 -19.54 -28.32
CA GLY A 133 2.60 -18.39 -28.37
C GLY A 133 3.38 -17.08 -28.42
N ASN A 134 3.08 -16.24 -29.41
CA ASN A 134 3.69 -14.92 -29.66
C ASN A 134 5.22 -14.96 -29.82
N ILE A 135 5.80 -16.12 -30.15
CA ILE A 135 7.25 -16.25 -30.39
C ILE A 135 7.51 -16.04 -31.88
N PRO A 136 8.28 -15.01 -32.28
CA PRO A 136 8.64 -14.80 -33.68
C PRO A 136 9.56 -15.91 -34.20
N GLN A 137 9.47 -16.22 -35.50
CA GLN A 137 10.24 -17.31 -36.10
C GLN A 137 11.75 -17.07 -36.02
N GLU A 138 12.18 -15.82 -36.13
CA GLU A 138 13.58 -15.39 -36.02
C GLU A 138 14.17 -15.57 -34.62
N LYS A 139 13.34 -15.81 -33.60
CA LYS A 139 13.75 -16.13 -32.23
C LYS A 139 13.85 -17.63 -31.98
N LEU A 140 13.56 -18.45 -32.98
CA LEU A 140 13.66 -19.91 -32.93
C LEU A 140 14.87 -20.38 -33.74
N THR A 141 15.68 -21.27 -33.14
CA THR A 141 16.81 -21.91 -33.81
C THR A 141 16.81 -23.41 -33.55
N GLY A 142 17.39 -24.19 -34.47
CA GLY A 142 17.54 -25.64 -34.30
C GLY A 142 16.22 -26.42 -34.23
N THR A 143 15.12 -25.90 -34.77
CA THR A 143 13.78 -26.50 -34.57
C THR A 143 13.56 -27.85 -35.25
N ASP A 144 14.45 -28.25 -36.17
CA ASP A 144 14.37 -29.57 -36.83
C ASP A 144 14.62 -30.74 -35.87
N ASP A 145 15.39 -30.51 -34.79
CA ASP A 145 15.63 -31.46 -33.71
C ASP A 145 15.29 -30.82 -32.35
N LYS A 146 14.35 -31.44 -31.63
CA LYS A 146 13.87 -30.99 -30.32
C LYS A 146 15.00 -30.75 -29.30
N THR A 147 16.08 -31.52 -29.37
CA THR A 147 17.21 -31.43 -28.43
C THR A 147 18.09 -30.21 -28.69
N THR A 148 18.04 -29.68 -29.91
CA THR A 148 18.79 -28.48 -30.33
C THR A 148 17.90 -27.25 -30.47
N ALA A 149 16.59 -27.41 -30.27
CA ALA A 149 15.62 -26.35 -30.44
C ALA A 149 15.73 -25.33 -29.29
N HIS A 150 15.88 -24.06 -29.66
CA HIS A 150 16.06 -22.97 -28.71
C HIS A 150 15.13 -21.79 -29.00
N ILE A 151 14.74 -21.11 -27.92
CA ILE A 151 13.95 -19.88 -27.90
C ILE A 151 14.85 -18.77 -27.38
N ALA A 152 15.20 -17.80 -28.22
CA ALA A 152 16.00 -16.65 -27.81
C ALA A 152 15.15 -15.63 -27.03
N ALA A 153 15.81 -14.86 -26.15
CA ALA A 153 15.22 -13.70 -25.49
C ALA A 153 14.75 -12.62 -26.50
N PRO A 154 13.80 -11.75 -26.12
CA PRO A 154 13.40 -10.61 -26.94
C PRO A 154 14.56 -9.64 -27.15
N ASP A 155 14.45 -8.75 -28.15
CA ASP A 155 15.45 -7.71 -28.38
C ASP A 155 15.57 -6.78 -27.16
N ASN A 156 16.79 -6.51 -26.72
CA ASN A 156 17.13 -5.82 -25.45
C ASN A 156 16.74 -6.58 -24.16
N ASP A 157 16.43 -7.87 -24.26
CA ASP A 157 16.27 -8.83 -23.15
C ASP A 157 15.15 -8.55 -22.14
N LEU A 158 14.35 -7.51 -22.39
CA LEU A 158 13.21 -7.12 -21.57
C LEU A 158 11.92 -7.45 -22.30
N PHE A 159 11.03 -8.14 -21.59
CA PHE A 159 9.66 -8.27 -22.03
C PHE A 159 8.87 -6.99 -21.73
N ARG A 160 7.99 -6.65 -22.66
CA ARG A 160 6.97 -5.61 -22.59
C ARG A 160 5.61 -6.30 -22.72
N GLU A 161 4.54 -5.58 -22.44
CA GLU A 161 3.19 -6.11 -22.56
C GLU A 161 2.85 -6.57 -23.99
N THR A 162 3.50 -5.98 -25.00
CA THR A 162 3.20 -6.26 -26.40
C THR A 162 3.96 -7.47 -26.97
N ASN A 163 5.11 -7.85 -26.39
CA ASN A 163 6.00 -8.90 -26.93
C ASN A 163 6.14 -10.13 -26.01
N MET A 164 5.10 -10.45 -25.24
CA MET A 164 5.12 -11.53 -24.24
C MET A 164 5.15 -12.92 -24.88
N TYR A 165 6.12 -13.77 -24.51
CA TYR A 165 6.21 -15.15 -25.01
C TYR A 165 5.50 -16.17 -24.12
N TYR A 166 4.87 -17.14 -24.78
CA TYR A 166 4.14 -18.23 -24.14
C TYR A 166 4.59 -19.59 -24.67
N PHE A 167 4.56 -20.58 -23.79
CA PHE A 167 5.07 -21.91 -24.09
C PHE A 167 4.23 -23.01 -23.45
N PHE A 168 4.06 -24.10 -24.20
CA PHE A 168 3.60 -25.38 -23.68
C PHE A 168 4.34 -26.50 -24.37
N SER A 169 4.74 -27.52 -23.63
CA SER A 169 5.33 -28.73 -24.18
C SER A 169 4.84 -29.94 -23.40
N LYS A 170 4.52 -31.02 -24.12
CA LYS A 170 4.13 -32.28 -23.51
C LYS A 170 4.57 -33.47 -24.36
N THR A 171 5.28 -34.38 -23.72
CA THR A 171 5.57 -35.72 -24.28
C THR A 171 4.46 -36.68 -23.88
N PHE A 172 4.00 -37.49 -24.82
CA PHE A 172 2.94 -38.47 -24.61
C PHE A 172 3.14 -39.70 -25.50
N LEU A 173 2.67 -40.85 -25.01
CA LEU A 173 2.64 -42.09 -25.76
C LEU A 173 1.25 -42.25 -26.41
N VAL A 174 1.22 -42.54 -27.70
CA VAL A 174 -0.05 -42.84 -28.38
C VAL A 174 -0.52 -44.25 -27.98
N PRO A 175 -1.76 -44.42 -27.52
CA PRO A 175 -2.28 -45.70 -27.06
C PRO A 175 -2.11 -46.82 -28.09
N THR A 176 -1.70 -48.01 -27.61
CA THR A 176 -1.56 -49.21 -28.44
C THR A 176 -2.88 -49.97 -28.60
N ASP A 177 -3.85 -49.75 -27.70
CA ASP A 177 -5.17 -50.39 -27.73
C ASP A 177 -5.98 -50.02 -28.97
N GLN A 178 -6.30 -51.03 -29.79
CA GLN A 178 -7.03 -50.88 -31.04
C GLN A 178 -8.42 -50.23 -30.86
N ASN A 179 -9.05 -50.36 -29.69
CA ASN A 179 -10.36 -49.75 -29.43
C ASN A 179 -10.27 -48.23 -29.16
N THR A 180 -9.09 -47.73 -28.81
CA THR A 180 -8.89 -46.31 -28.56
C THR A 180 -8.72 -45.57 -29.89
N MET A 181 -9.76 -44.90 -30.36
CA MET A 181 -9.71 -44.10 -31.62
C MET A 181 -9.33 -42.63 -31.40
N ARG A 182 -9.44 -42.13 -30.17
CA ARG A 182 -9.22 -40.70 -29.84
C ARG A 182 -8.41 -40.53 -28.58
N LEU A 183 -7.55 -39.53 -28.56
CA LEU A 183 -6.84 -39.06 -27.37
C LEU A 183 -6.98 -37.54 -27.28
N GLN A 184 -7.32 -37.02 -26.10
CA GLN A 184 -7.33 -35.58 -25.85
C GLN A 184 -6.15 -35.16 -24.99
N ILE A 185 -5.48 -34.10 -25.40
CA ILE A 185 -4.36 -33.50 -24.68
C ILE A 185 -4.72 -32.06 -24.33
N PRO A 186 -4.83 -31.71 -23.03
CA PRO A 186 -5.06 -30.33 -22.63
C PRO A 186 -3.81 -29.48 -22.90
N VAL A 187 -3.98 -28.34 -23.56
CA VAL A 187 -2.92 -27.37 -23.89
C VAL A 187 -3.06 -26.15 -22.99
N MET A 188 -1.99 -25.84 -22.27
CA MET A 188 -1.94 -24.78 -21.27
C MET A 188 -0.72 -23.89 -21.52
N LEU A 189 -0.94 -22.76 -22.18
CA LEU A 189 0.13 -21.79 -22.45
C LEU A 189 0.58 -21.10 -21.15
N ARG A 190 1.88 -21.16 -20.87
CA ARG A 190 2.50 -20.49 -19.72
C ARG A 190 3.44 -19.41 -20.19
N ARG A 191 3.45 -18.27 -19.50
CA ARG A 191 4.38 -17.18 -19.78
C ARG A 191 5.81 -17.64 -19.52
N LEU A 192 6.73 -17.34 -20.43
CA LEU A 192 8.15 -17.63 -20.25
C LEU A 192 8.88 -16.61 -19.38
N ALA A 193 8.26 -15.47 -19.09
CA ALA A 193 8.84 -14.40 -18.28
C ALA A 193 8.60 -14.55 -16.77
N SER A 194 9.56 -14.05 -15.99
CA SER A 194 9.44 -13.70 -14.57
C SER A 194 9.14 -12.20 -14.46
N ARG A 195 8.16 -11.81 -13.63
CA ARG A 195 7.80 -10.42 -13.36
C ARG A 195 8.48 -9.95 -12.08
N HIS A 196 9.02 -8.74 -12.10
CA HIS A 196 9.67 -8.12 -10.95
C HIS A 196 9.11 -6.71 -10.77
N ILE A 197 8.67 -6.41 -9.55
CA ILE A 197 8.12 -5.11 -9.14
C ILE A 197 9.02 -4.57 -8.04
N ILE A 198 9.60 -3.41 -8.25
CA ILE A 198 10.40 -2.70 -7.25
C ILE A 198 9.58 -1.52 -6.77
N GLY A 199 9.30 -1.46 -5.47
CA GLY A 199 8.49 -0.43 -4.82
C GLY A 199 9.10 0.02 -3.49
N GLY A 200 8.65 1.18 -3.01
CA GLY A 200 9.00 1.68 -1.69
C GLY A 200 8.34 0.87 -0.57
N TYR A 201 8.31 1.46 0.64
CA TYR A 201 7.60 0.86 1.76
C TYR A 201 6.09 0.79 1.52
N GLY A 202 5.52 1.91 1.05
CA GLY A 202 4.10 2.01 0.72
C GLY A 202 3.17 2.08 1.93
N ILE A 203 1.87 2.20 1.67
CA ILE A 203 0.84 2.23 2.73
C ILE A 203 0.56 0.79 3.16
N PRO A 204 0.72 0.43 4.46
CA PRO A 204 0.44 -0.92 4.94
C PRO A 204 -1.00 -1.36 4.75
N ASP A 205 -1.20 -2.67 4.55
CA ASP A 205 -2.53 -3.27 4.45
C ASP A 205 -3.37 -2.98 5.70
N GLY A 206 -4.64 -2.59 5.47
CA GLY A 206 -5.58 -2.28 6.55
C GLY A 206 -5.49 -0.85 7.10
N ILE A 207 -4.65 0.01 6.54
CA ILE A 207 -4.61 1.44 6.85
C ILE A 207 -5.26 2.23 5.72
N GLU A 208 -6.34 2.93 6.04
CA GLU A 208 -6.99 3.87 5.12
C GLU A 208 -6.53 5.29 5.44
N ALA A 209 -5.93 5.96 4.46
CA ALA A 209 -5.45 7.33 4.61
C ALA A 209 -6.06 8.26 3.56
N GLU A 210 -6.50 9.42 4.03
CA GLU A 210 -7.00 10.50 3.18
C GLU A 210 -5.86 11.35 2.62
N GLY A 211 -6.09 11.97 1.47
CA GLY A 211 -5.11 12.82 0.79
C GLY A 211 -5.46 12.99 -0.69
N LYS A 212 -5.00 14.10 -1.29
CA LYS A 212 -5.29 14.44 -2.69
C LYS A 212 -4.48 13.60 -3.68
N ASP A 213 -3.29 13.18 -3.27
CA ASP A 213 -2.34 12.41 -4.05
C ASP A 213 -1.75 11.28 -3.20
N TYR A 214 -0.99 10.38 -3.82
CA TYR A 214 -0.40 9.25 -3.10
C TYR A 214 0.58 9.68 -2.02
N SER A 215 1.34 10.76 -2.23
CA SER A 215 2.34 11.23 -1.26
C SER A 215 1.67 11.70 0.03
N GLU A 216 0.64 12.54 -0.10
CA GLU A 216 -0.14 13.01 1.04
C GLU A 216 -0.81 11.85 1.78
N LYS A 217 -1.40 10.89 1.05
CA LYS A 217 -1.97 9.68 1.67
C LYS A 217 -0.92 8.87 2.42
N TYR A 218 0.25 8.67 1.83
CA TYR A 218 1.33 7.89 2.43
C TYR A 218 1.82 8.51 3.74
N PHE A 219 2.16 9.79 3.76
CA PHE A 219 2.64 10.43 4.98
C PHE A 219 1.53 10.61 6.02
N THR A 220 0.26 10.79 5.60
CA THR A 220 -0.89 10.78 6.51
C THR A 220 -1.08 9.41 7.16
N SER A 221 -0.86 8.32 6.41
CA SER A 221 -0.97 6.94 6.90
C SER A 221 0.03 6.62 8.01
N MET A 222 1.21 7.27 8.02
CA MET A 222 2.21 7.11 9.08
C MET A 222 1.73 7.60 10.45
N LEU A 223 0.75 8.51 10.46
CA LEU A 223 0.13 9.04 11.68
C LEU A 223 -1.03 8.19 12.20
N ASP A 224 -1.38 7.09 11.53
CA ASP A 224 -2.33 6.13 12.06
C ASP A 224 -1.74 5.45 13.32
N GLU A 225 -2.54 5.31 14.37
CA GLU A 225 -2.10 4.74 15.65
C GLU A 225 -1.76 3.24 15.55
N LYS A 226 -2.22 2.55 14.50
CA LYS A 226 -1.90 1.14 14.19
C LYS A 226 -0.75 0.99 13.20
N HIS A 227 -0.16 2.10 12.74
CA HIS A 227 0.92 2.05 11.78
C HIS A 227 2.16 1.36 12.37
N PRO A 228 2.84 0.43 11.65
CA PRO A 228 3.98 -0.33 12.18
C PRO A 228 5.17 0.52 12.66
N LEU A 229 5.33 1.74 12.14
CA LEU A 229 6.37 2.68 12.60
C LEU A 229 6.05 3.34 13.96
N GLU A 230 4.82 3.17 14.46
CA GLU A 230 4.32 3.70 15.74
C GLU A 230 4.37 5.23 15.92
N ILE A 231 4.58 6.01 14.84
CA ILE A 231 4.67 7.48 14.91
C ILE A 231 3.36 8.07 15.46
N GLY A 232 2.21 7.69 14.88
CA GLY A 232 0.90 8.13 15.35
C GLY A 232 0.64 7.77 16.81
N LYS A 233 0.99 6.55 17.22
CA LYS A 233 0.84 6.06 18.59
C LYS A 233 1.67 6.89 19.59
N LYS A 234 2.96 7.08 19.30
CA LYS A 234 3.89 7.86 20.14
C LYS A 234 3.50 9.34 20.24
N LEU A 235 2.86 9.89 19.22
CA LEU A 235 2.43 11.29 19.23
C LEU A 235 1.07 11.52 19.88
N PHE A 236 0.10 10.64 19.65
CA PHE A 236 -1.31 10.92 19.95
C PHE A 236 -2.05 9.90 20.82
N SER A 237 -1.49 8.70 21.02
CA SER A 237 -2.22 7.59 21.63
C SER A 237 -1.82 7.37 23.09
N GLY A 238 -2.78 7.52 24.00
CA GLY A 238 -2.58 7.31 25.43
C GLY A 238 -1.77 8.40 26.13
N MET A 239 -1.71 8.30 27.47
CA MET A 239 -1.05 9.30 28.33
C MET A 239 0.48 9.28 28.26
N THR A 240 1.07 8.22 27.69
CA THR A 240 2.52 8.12 27.45
C THR A 240 2.95 8.74 26.13
N SER A 241 2.01 9.14 25.27
CA SER A 241 2.32 9.89 24.04
C SER A 241 2.79 11.31 24.33
N GLU A 242 3.41 11.98 23.36
CA GLU A 242 3.82 13.38 23.52
C GLU A 242 2.63 14.30 23.80
N MET A 243 1.53 14.17 23.06
CA MET A 243 0.29 14.91 23.33
C MET A 243 -0.30 14.53 24.70
N GLY A 244 -0.26 13.26 25.08
CA GLY A 244 -0.77 12.77 26.36
C GLY A 244 0.00 13.31 27.57
N LYS A 245 1.34 13.28 27.52
CA LYS A 245 2.21 13.87 28.55
C LYS A 245 1.92 15.36 28.71
N SER A 246 1.93 16.11 27.61
CA SER A 246 1.63 17.54 27.62
C SER A 246 0.22 17.84 28.13
N PHE A 247 -0.76 17.00 27.82
CA PHE A 247 -2.11 17.13 28.38
C PHE A 247 -2.13 16.91 29.89
N LYS A 248 -1.46 15.86 30.40
CA LYS A 248 -1.37 15.60 31.84
C LYS A 248 -0.67 16.73 32.58
N GLU A 249 0.47 17.20 32.06
CA GLU A 249 1.22 18.33 32.60
C GLU A 249 0.36 19.59 32.67
N LEU A 250 -0.40 19.86 31.60
CA LEU A 250 -1.33 20.97 31.54
C LEU A 250 -2.42 20.87 32.61
N LEU A 251 -3.06 19.72 32.77
CA LEU A 251 -4.06 19.51 33.82
C LEU A 251 -3.48 19.65 35.23
N ILE A 252 -2.25 19.19 35.44
CA ILE A 252 -1.58 19.32 36.73
C ILE A 252 -1.32 20.80 37.04
N ARG A 253 -0.80 21.55 36.06
CA ARG A 253 -0.49 22.97 36.19
C ARG A 253 -1.74 23.81 36.39
N ASP A 254 -2.77 23.58 35.60
CA ASP A 254 -3.95 24.44 35.55
C ASP A 254 -4.99 24.03 36.62
N ILE A 255 -5.10 22.74 36.94
CA ILE A 255 -6.15 22.23 37.83
C ILE A 255 -5.57 21.67 39.13
N VAL A 256 -4.63 20.73 39.07
CA VAL A 256 -4.21 19.99 40.28
C VAL A 256 -3.49 20.88 41.28
N PHE A 257 -2.40 21.52 40.87
CA PHE A 257 -1.55 22.25 41.80
C PHE A 257 -2.26 23.44 42.47
N PRO A 258 -2.95 24.34 41.74
CA PRO A 258 -3.62 25.48 42.36
C PRO A 258 -4.71 25.06 43.35
N ASN A 259 -5.50 24.04 42.99
CA ASN A 259 -6.61 23.59 43.84
C ASN A 259 -6.10 22.75 45.01
N ALA A 260 -5.04 21.97 44.86
CA ALA A 260 -4.41 21.25 45.96
C ALA A 260 -3.76 22.21 46.97
N TYR A 261 -3.17 23.32 46.49
CA TYR A 261 -2.63 24.39 47.35
C TYR A 261 -3.73 25.06 48.18
N LEU A 262 -4.89 25.31 47.58
CA LEU A 262 -6.04 25.94 48.24
C LEU A 262 -6.83 24.98 49.15
N LEU A 263 -6.69 23.67 49.00
CA LEU A 263 -7.40 22.67 49.77
C LEU A 263 -6.78 22.51 51.17
N GLU A 264 -7.60 22.44 52.23
CA GLU A 264 -7.06 22.16 53.56
C GLU A 264 -6.38 20.78 53.60
N LYS A 265 -5.22 20.69 54.27
CA LYS A 265 -4.45 19.44 54.40
C LYS A 265 -5.26 18.25 54.92
N SER A 266 -6.32 18.50 55.69
CA SER A 266 -7.22 17.48 56.24
C SER A 266 -8.02 16.73 55.15
N PHE A 267 -8.25 17.34 53.99
CA PHE A 267 -8.97 16.73 52.86
C PHE A 267 -8.06 15.96 51.90
N ILE A 268 -6.75 16.25 51.90
CA ILE A 268 -5.77 15.45 51.16
C ILE A 268 -5.53 14.15 51.94
N LYS A 269 -6.22 13.07 51.54
CA LYS A 269 -6.19 11.79 52.25
C LYS A 269 -4.80 11.15 52.17
N SER A 270 -4.20 10.89 53.34
CA SER A 270 -2.90 10.20 53.42
C SER A 270 -2.94 8.84 52.70
N GLY A 271 -1.85 8.50 52.01
CA GLY A 271 -1.75 7.27 51.23
C GLY A 271 -2.42 7.32 49.85
N SER A 272 -3.02 8.45 49.45
CA SER A 272 -3.55 8.62 48.10
C SER A 272 -2.46 9.03 47.09
N ALA A 273 -2.77 8.89 45.80
CA ALA A 273 -1.89 9.36 44.72
C ALA A 273 -1.65 10.88 44.82
N LEU A 274 -2.70 11.66 45.10
CA LEU A 274 -2.58 13.10 45.33
C LEU A 274 -1.66 13.45 46.49
N ALA A 275 -1.79 12.77 47.63
CA ALA A 275 -0.92 13.03 48.78
C ALA A 275 0.55 12.73 48.44
N THR A 276 0.79 11.63 47.74
CA THR A 276 2.13 11.21 47.30
C THR A 276 2.73 12.22 46.32
N TRP A 277 1.96 12.61 45.30
CA TRP A 277 2.38 13.58 44.31
C TRP A 277 2.64 14.95 44.95
N TRP A 278 1.73 15.42 45.82
CA TRP A 278 1.86 16.70 46.50
C TRP A 278 3.13 16.80 47.35
N GLU A 279 3.38 15.82 48.22
CA GLU A 279 4.57 15.84 49.06
C GLU A 279 5.88 15.75 48.27
N ALA A 280 5.87 15.07 47.12
CA ALA A 280 7.04 14.97 46.25
C ALA A 280 7.31 16.24 45.43
N ASN A 281 6.29 17.04 45.10
CA ASN A 281 6.41 18.11 44.10
C ASN A 281 6.15 19.54 44.63
N LYS A 282 5.44 19.71 45.76
CA LYS A 282 4.92 21.03 46.19
C LYS A 282 5.95 22.17 46.26
N ASP A 283 7.18 21.86 46.64
CA ASP A 283 8.22 22.87 46.84
C ASP A 283 8.94 23.22 45.53
N SER A 284 9.13 22.27 44.62
CA SER A 284 9.81 22.48 43.34
C SER A 284 8.88 22.89 42.20
N TYR A 285 7.57 22.61 42.30
CA TYR A 285 6.64 22.85 41.19
C TYR A 285 6.43 24.33 40.86
N TRP A 286 6.76 25.24 41.78
CA TRP A 286 6.76 26.69 41.51
C TRP A 286 7.68 27.11 40.36
N GLU A 287 8.74 26.33 40.09
CA GLU A 287 9.64 26.56 38.96
C GLU A 287 8.91 26.43 37.62
N VAL A 288 7.91 25.54 37.52
CA VAL A 288 7.08 25.38 36.31
C VAL A 288 6.40 26.70 35.94
N TYR A 289 5.76 27.36 36.91
CA TYR A 289 5.09 28.64 36.66
C TYR A 289 6.08 29.75 36.29
N THR A 290 7.21 29.84 36.99
CA THR A 290 8.21 30.90 36.74
C THR A 290 8.86 30.73 35.36
N ASN A 291 9.07 29.50 34.92
CA ASN A 291 9.61 29.18 33.59
C ASN A 291 8.62 29.49 32.47
N GLU A 292 7.32 29.32 32.71
CA GLU A 292 6.28 29.68 31.73
C GLU A 292 6.05 31.18 31.63
N ASN A 293 6.04 31.89 32.76
CA ASN A 293 5.90 33.33 32.82
C ASN A 293 6.75 33.90 33.96
N PRO A 294 7.76 34.74 33.68
CA PRO A 294 8.59 35.34 34.72
C PRO A 294 7.83 36.16 35.77
N ASN A 295 6.59 36.57 35.48
CA ASN A 295 5.72 37.29 36.43
C ASN A 295 4.93 36.37 37.36
N TRP A 296 4.86 35.06 37.09
CA TRP A 296 4.18 34.07 37.94
C TRP A 296 5.11 33.58 39.05
N THR A 297 5.61 34.50 39.87
CA THR A 297 6.42 34.15 41.04
C THR A 297 5.56 33.49 42.12
N GLN A 298 6.18 32.66 42.97
CA GLN A 298 5.49 32.04 44.12
C GLN A 298 4.78 33.10 44.96
N GLU A 299 5.47 34.15 45.39
CA GLU A 299 4.87 35.23 46.21
C GLU A 299 3.63 35.84 45.56
N TYR A 300 3.68 36.10 44.25
CA TYR A 300 2.55 36.67 43.51
C TYR A 300 1.37 35.69 43.45
N LEU A 301 1.60 34.45 43.04
CA LEU A 301 0.54 33.45 42.90
C LEU A 301 -0.08 33.10 44.26
N GLU A 302 0.73 32.90 45.30
CA GLU A 302 0.26 32.63 46.66
C GLU A 302 -0.62 33.77 47.18
N GLN A 303 -0.19 35.03 47.02
CA GLN A 303 -0.98 36.18 47.44
C GLN A 303 -2.35 36.19 46.75
N LYS A 304 -2.40 35.87 45.46
CA LYS A 304 -3.63 35.92 44.66
C LYS A 304 -4.55 34.73 44.93
N TRP A 305 -4.02 33.51 45.02
CA TRP A 305 -4.80 32.33 45.38
C TRP A 305 -5.35 32.46 46.80
N ASN A 306 -4.54 32.89 47.77
CA ASN A 306 -5.01 33.10 49.15
C ASN A 306 -6.09 34.19 49.26
N ALA A 307 -6.12 35.18 48.35
CA ALA A 307 -7.21 36.15 48.29
C ALA A 307 -8.56 35.49 47.89
N GLY A 308 -8.52 34.37 47.15
CA GLY A 308 -9.68 33.55 46.77
C GLY A 308 -10.10 32.49 47.79
N ALA A 309 -9.34 32.32 48.87
CA ALA A 309 -9.57 31.31 49.91
C ALA A 309 -10.83 31.55 50.77
N ALA A 310 -11.66 32.54 50.45
CA ALA A 310 -12.96 32.78 51.10
C ALA A 310 -14.17 32.26 50.29
N SER A 311 -13.94 31.62 49.15
CA SER A 311 -14.98 31.16 48.22
C SER A 311 -15.82 29.99 48.74
N ASN A 312 -17.00 29.77 48.16
CA ASN A 312 -17.93 28.71 48.61
C ASN A 312 -17.35 27.28 48.45
N TRP A 313 -16.41 27.12 47.52
CA TRP A 313 -15.71 25.87 47.24
C TRP A 313 -14.55 25.59 48.21
N HIS A 314 -13.87 26.64 48.67
CA HIS A 314 -12.64 26.53 49.47
C HIS A 314 -12.80 27.04 50.92
N GLY A 315 -13.83 27.83 51.22
CA GLY A 315 -13.61 28.99 52.06
C GLY A 315 -13.88 28.95 53.55
N LYS A 316 -14.72 28.06 54.13
CA LYS A 316 -14.97 28.12 55.60
C LYS A 316 -15.84 27.04 56.26
N TYR A 317 -16.00 25.83 55.72
CA TYR A 317 -16.95 24.85 56.28
C TYR A 317 -16.32 23.61 56.91
N ALA A 318 -15.63 23.86 58.02
CA ALA A 318 -15.64 22.98 59.18
C ALA A 318 -16.98 23.02 59.97
N SER A 319 -18.08 23.59 59.43
CA SER A 319 -19.38 23.60 60.12
C SER A 319 -20.50 22.89 59.34
N VAL A 320 -20.55 21.58 59.55
CA VAL A 320 -21.72 20.68 59.64
C VAL A 320 -22.64 20.45 58.41
N THR A 321 -22.58 21.24 57.33
CA THR A 321 -23.30 20.92 56.07
C THR A 321 -22.48 21.40 54.85
N GLY A 322 -22.02 20.48 53.99
CA GLY A 322 -21.30 20.83 52.74
C GLY A 322 -19.95 20.14 52.45
N LYS A 323 -19.62 19.01 53.10
CA LYS A 323 -18.36 18.27 52.85
C LYS A 323 -18.25 17.65 51.45
N GLU A 324 -19.35 17.52 50.74
CA GLU A 324 -19.41 16.85 49.43
C GLU A 324 -18.58 17.57 48.36
N LYS A 325 -18.43 18.91 48.43
CA LYS A 325 -17.70 19.69 47.40
C LYS A 325 -16.17 19.60 47.52
N PRO A 326 -15.56 19.84 48.70
CA PRO A 326 -14.12 19.59 48.87
C PRO A 326 -13.73 18.13 48.67
N GLU A 327 -14.61 17.19 49.05
CA GLU A 327 -14.37 15.75 48.80
C GLU A 327 -14.40 15.41 47.31
N ALA A 328 -15.38 15.91 46.56
CA ALA A 328 -15.41 15.75 45.10
C ALA A 328 -14.19 16.38 44.42
N LEU A 329 -13.74 17.53 44.89
CA LEU A 329 -12.49 18.15 44.43
C LEU A 329 -11.29 17.26 44.70
N PHE A 330 -11.12 16.75 45.91
CA PHE A 330 -10.08 15.78 46.20
C PHE A 330 -10.12 14.58 45.23
N TYR A 331 -11.29 14.00 44.97
CA TYR A 331 -11.42 12.86 44.06
C TYR A 331 -11.00 13.21 42.62
N LEU A 332 -11.36 14.38 42.11
CA LEU A 332 -10.95 14.84 40.79
C LEU A 332 -9.44 15.07 40.70
N LEU A 333 -8.87 15.76 41.69
CA LEU A 333 -7.43 16.03 41.72
C LEU A 333 -6.64 14.73 41.83
N ASN A 334 -7.08 13.81 42.70
CA ASN A 334 -6.48 12.48 42.84
C ASN A 334 -6.58 11.70 41.53
N ALA A 335 -7.71 11.76 40.84
CA ALA A 335 -7.89 11.05 39.58
C ALA A 335 -6.92 11.49 38.48
N ILE A 336 -6.60 12.79 38.39
CA ILE A 336 -5.69 13.30 37.36
C ILE A 336 -4.25 12.81 37.57
N VAL A 337 -3.80 12.70 38.82
CA VAL A 337 -2.42 12.30 39.14
C VAL A 337 -2.24 10.79 39.29
N ASP A 338 -3.30 10.05 39.59
CA ASP A 338 -3.25 8.60 39.79
C ASP A 338 -3.12 7.84 38.47
N GLU A 339 -2.02 7.09 38.33
CA GLU A 339 -1.73 6.28 37.14
C GLU A 339 -2.80 5.22 36.88
N GLN A 340 -3.54 4.78 37.91
CA GLN A 340 -4.64 3.82 37.74
C GLN A 340 -5.81 4.39 36.90
N ASN A 341 -5.90 5.72 36.77
CA ASN A 341 -6.94 6.40 36.02
C ASN A 341 -6.51 6.84 34.61
N GLU A 342 -5.35 6.40 34.12
CA GLU A 342 -4.84 6.78 32.80
C GLU A 342 -5.79 6.43 31.65
N SER A 343 -6.57 5.36 31.76
CA SER A 343 -7.58 5.01 30.75
C SER A 343 -8.70 6.05 30.64
N ILE A 344 -9.04 6.72 31.75
CA ILE A 344 -10.05 7.79 31.77
C ILE A 344 -9.47 9.02 31.07
N LEU A 345 -8.25 9.43 31.43
CA LEU A 345 -7.58 10.58 30.80
C LEU A 345 -7.33 10.34 29.31
N THR A 346 -6.99 9.11 28.92
CA THR A 346 -6.87 8.71 27.51
C THR A 346 -8.20 8.87 26.78
N SER A 347 -9.30 8.40 27.37
CA SER A 347 -10.64 8.55 26.77
C SER A 347 -11.05 10.03 26.60
N ILE A 348 -10.65 10.89 27.54
CA ILE A 348 -10.86 12.34 27.44
C ILE A 348 -10.03 12.92 26.29
N LEU A 349 -8.76 12.54 26.19
CA LEU A 349 -7.87 12.97 25.12
C LEU A 349 -8.41 12.56 23.74
N ASP A 350 -8.92 11.33 23.63
CA ASP A 350 -9.55 10.82 22.41
C ASP A 350 -10.77 11.65 22.00
N GLY A 351 -11.63 12.01 22.96
CA GLY A 351 -12.75 12.88 22.68
C GLY A 351 -12.37 14.34 22.37
N ILE A 352 -11.22 14.82 22.85
CA ILE A 352 -10.65 16.11 22.41
C ILE A 352 -10.23 16.02 20.94
N LYS A 353 -9.54 14.93 20.55
CA LYS A 353 -9.15 14.67 19.15
C LYS A 353 -10.37 14.59 18.23
N GLU A 354 -11.43 13.89 18.65
CA GLU A 354 -12.67 13.75 17.87
C GLU A 354 -13.44 15.06 17.71
N LYS A 355 -13.50 15.88 18.78
CA LYS A 355 -14.16 17.19 18.71
C LYS A 355 -13.41 18.22 17.87
N ASP A 356 -12.10 18.05 17.74
CA ASP A 356 -11.21 18.86 16.90
C ASP A 356 -11.48 20.37 17.01
N TYR A 357 -11.37 20.91 18.23
CA TYR A 357 -11.68 22.32 18.49
C TYR A 357 -10.84 23.25 17.62
N GLY A 358 -11.48 24.17 16.91
CA GLY A 358 -10.82 25.24 16.18
C GLY A 358 -10.37 26.39 17.09
N TYR A 359 -9.40 27.16 16.61
CA TYR A 359 -9.03 28.44 17.20
C TYR A 359 -10.22 29.41 17.15
N VAL A 360 -10.47 30.14 18.23
CA VAL A 360 -11.54 31.15 18.26
C VAL A 360 -10.94 32.54 18.06
N ASP A 361 -11.18 33.15 16.89
CA ASP A 361 -10.82 34.53 16.61
C ASP A 361 -12.08 35.41 16.63
N ASN A 362 -12.15 36.39 17.54
CA ASN A 362 -13.29 37.29 17.68
C ASN A 362 -14.67 36.58 17.76
N GLY A 363 -14.71 35.41 18.41
CA GLY A 363 -15.92 34.60 18.54
C GLY A 363 -16.26 33.70 17.34
N ILE A 364 -15.41 33.67 16.32
CA ILE A 364 -15.54 32.80 15.15
C ILE A 364 -14.54 31.65 15.26
N THR A 365 -15.05 30.42 15.27
CA THR A 365 -14.21 29.20 15.18
C THR A 365 -13.60 29.07 13.79
N GLN A 366 -12.28 28.99 13.72
CA GLN A 366 -11.53 28.77 12.48
C GLN A 366 -11.54 27.29 12.10
N ASN A 367 -11.71 27.00 10.81
CA ASN A 367 -11.60 25.66 10.23
C ASN A 367 -10.36 25.60 9.31
N PRO A 368 -9.64 24.46 9.25
CA PRO A 368 -9.88 23.21 9.96
C PRO A 368 -9.60 23.29 11.47
N GLY A 369 -10.09 22.30 12.23
CA GLY A 369 -9.83 22.21 13.66
C GLY A 369 -8.35 22.03 14.01
N SER A 370 -8.00 22.24 15.28
CA SER A 370 -6.60 22.30 15.71
C SER A 370 -5.86 20.96 15.75
N TYR A 371 -6.55 19.85 16.02
CA TYR A 371 -5.98 18.51 15.91
C TYR A 371 -5.72 18.18 14.43
N THR A 372 -6.68 18.45 13.55
CA THR A 372 -6.47 18.30 12.09
C THR A 372 -5.32 19.16 11.59
N SER A 373 -5.25 20.43 12.00
CA SER A 373 -4.15 21.34 11.64
C SER A 373 -2.80 20.85 12.16
N SER A 374 -2.75 20.37 13.41
CA SER A 374 -1.53 19.80 14.00
C SER A 374 -1.04 18.58 13.24
N ARG A 375 -1.95 17.67 12.85
CA ARG A 375 -1.61 16.52 11.98
C ARG A 375 -1.04 16.97 10.64
N GLN A 376 -1.63 17.99 10.00
CA GLN A 376 -1.12 18.50 8.72
C GLN A 376 0.30 19.07 8.85
N GLU A 377 0.61 19.78 9.93
CA GLU A 377 1.97 20.29 10.18
C GLU A 377 2.97 19.15 10.42
N ILE A 378 2.57 18.09 11.10
CA ILE A 378 3.42 16.90 11.30
C ILE A 378 3.60 16.14 9.98
N VAL A 379 2.57 16.02 9.14
CA VAL A 379 2.68 15.44 7.79
C VAL A 379 3.69 16.22 6.94
N LYS A 380 3.68 17.56 7.00
CA LYS A 380 4.68 18.38 6.30
C LYS A 380 6.10 18.13 6.83
N ALA A 381 6.26 17.95 8.14
CA ALA A 381 7.55 17.63 8.73
C ALA A 381 8.04 16.24 8.28
N LEU A 382 7.16 15.23 8.28
CA LEU A 382 7.45 13.90 7.75
C LEU A 382 7.85 13.95 6.27
N GLN A 383 7.09 14.68 5.46
CA GLN A 383 7.41 14.90 4.04
C GLN A 383 8.82 15.48 3.90
N ASN A 384 9.13 16.57 4.59
CA ASN A 384 10.43 17.21 4.44
C ASN A 384 11.59 16.33 4.95
N GLY A 385 11.44 15.67 6.10
CA GLY A 385 12.51 14.88 6.71
C GLY A 385 12.76 13.54 6.01
N LEU A 386 11.70 12.87 5.54
CA LEU A 386 11.80 11.51 5.02
C LEU A 386 11.82 11.42 3.49
N GLN A 387 11.52 12.48 2.72
CA GLN A 387 11.37 12.40 1.26
C GLN A 387 12.57 11.76 0.53
N ASN A 388 13.80 12.03 0.98
CA ASN A 388 15.04 11.52 0.37
C ASN A 388 15.57 10.25 1.06
N SER A 389 14.79 9.68 1.96
CA SER A 389 15.14 8.47 2.70
C SER A 389 14.43 7.25 2.11
N ALA A 390 14.81 6.04 2.52
CA ALA A 390 14.15 4.83 2.03
C ALA A 390 12.71 4.65 2.53
N LEU A 391 12.30 5.41 3.55
CA LEU A 391 10.90 5.57 3.95
C LEU A 391 10.20 6.74 3.24
N GLY A 392 10.84 7.37 2.25
CA GLY A 392 10.27 8.42 1.43
C GLY A 392 9.39 7.90 0.30
N VAL A 393 8.58 8.80 -0.27
CA VAL A 393 7.76 8.50 -1.46
C VAL A 393 8.61 8.64 -2.70
N TRP A 394 8.65 7.60 -3.54
CA TRP A 394 9.32 7.68 -4.82
C TRP A 394 8.49 8.52 -5.78
N ASP A 395 9.13 9.37 -6.56
CA ASP A 395 8.45 10.25 -7.52
C ASP A 395 8.92 9.98 -8.95
N ARG A 396 8.31 10.67 -9.93
CA ARG A 396 8.70 10.56 -11.35
C ARG A 396 10.12 11.05 -11.65
N ASN A 397 10.72 11.82 -10.75
CA ASN A 397 12.09 12.31 -10.88
C ASN A 397 13.08 11.26 -10.39
N SER A 398 12.61 10.32 -9.56
CA SER A 398 13.35 9.18 -9.07
C SER A 398 13.64 8.23 -10.24
N LYS A 399 14.92 7.94 -10.44
CA LYS A 399 15.43 7.04 -11.46
C LYS A 399 16.04 5.82 -10.80
N ILE A 400 15.67 4.66 -11.28
CA ILE A 400 16.20 3.39 -10.79
C ILE A 400 17.35 2.91 -11.68
N SER A 401 18.40 2.44 -11.03
CA SER A 401 19.52 1.73 -11.64
C SER A 401 19.78 0.44 -10.87
N PHE A 402 20.03 -0.65 -11.59
CA PHE A 402 20.33 -1.94 -11.00
C PHE A 402 21.08 -2.84 -12.00
N THR A 403 21.86 -3.78 -11.47
CA THR A 403 22.62 -4.75 -12.27
C THR A 403 22.10 -6.16 -12.08
N ILE A 404 21.86 -6.88 -13.16
CA ILE A 404 21.42 -8.28 -13.13
C ILE A 404 22.60 -9.17 -13.48
N ASN A 405 23.07 -9.94 -12.50
CA ASN A 405 24.28 -10.77 -12.65
C ASN A 405 24.18 -11.87 -13.71
N LYS A 406 23.01 -12.53 -13.84
CA LYS A 406 22.87 -13.69 -14.74
C LYS A 406 21.46 -13.85 -15.29
N ILE A 407 21.24 -13.37 -16.52
CA ILE A 407 19.97 -13.49 -17.26
C ILE A 407 20.11 -14.57 -18.33
N PRO A 408 19.13 -15.48 -18.48
CA PRO A 408 19.05 -16.40 -19.62
C PRO A 408 18.98 -15.65 -20.96
N THR A 409 19.85 -15.97 -21.90
CA THR A 409 19.80 -15.41 -23.27
C THR A 409 18.92 -16.25 -24.20
N SER A 410 18.73 -17.52 -23.87
CA SER A 410 17.86 -18.45 -24.58
C SER A 410 17.46 -19.63 -23.70
N LEU A 411 16.37 -20.29 -24.08
CA LEU A 411 15.85 -21.50 -23.43
C LEU A 411 15.80 -22.67 -24.41
N ASP A 412 16.10 -23.87 -23.95
CA ASP A 412 15.71 -25.10 -24.65
C ASP A 412 14.20 -25.38 -24.48
N PHE A 413 13.68 -26.37 -25.21
CA PHE A 413 12.26 -26.77 -25.09
C PHE A 413 11.92 -27.51 -23.78
N SER A 414 12.91 -27.73 -22.91
CA SER A 414 12.71 -28.18 -21.53
C SER A 414 12.66 -27.01 -20.52
N LEU A 415 12.87 -25.78 -21.00
CA LEU A 415 12.97 -24.51 -20.25
C LEU A 415 14.25 -24.35 -19.43
N ASN A 416 15.32 -25.04 -19.81
CA ASN A 416 16.66 -24.81 -19.27
C ASN A 416 17.35 -23.69 -20.03
N ALA A 417 18.07 -22.83 -19.31
CA ALA A 417 18.90 -21.81 -19.92
C ALA A 417 20.08 -22.42 -20.68
N VAL A 418 20.31 -21.96 -21.91
CA VAL A 418 21.39 -22.44 -22.78
C VAL A 418 22.56 -21.45 -22.84
N GLY A 419 22.30 -20.19 -22.48
CA GLY A 419 23.33 -19.17 -22.31
C GLY A 419 22.89 -18.15 -21.27
N SER A 420 23.84 -17.37 -20.79
CA SER A 420 23.57 -16.30 -19.83
C SER A 420 24.46 -15.10 -20.06
N LYS A 421 23.96 -13.93 -19.67
CA LYS A 421 24.74 -12.69 -19.65
C LYS A 421 24.38 -11.81 -18.47
N GLU A 422 25.24 -10.84 -18.20
CA GLU A 422 24.96 -9.73 -17.30
C GLU A 422 24.19 -8.64 -18.05
N MET A 423 23.34 -7.90 -17.33
CA MET A 423 22.67 -6.72 -17.85
C MET A 423 22.73 -5.60 -16.82
N VAL A 424 23.11 -4.41 -17.27
CA VAL A 424 23.07 -3.21 -16.44
C VAL A 424 21.90 -2.34 -16.90
N VAL A 425 21.02 -2.02 -15.98
CA VAL A 425 19.90 -1.11 -16.18
C VAL A 425 20.25 0.21 -15.50
N THR A 426 20.22 1.32 -16.26
CA THR A 426 20.58 2.63 -15.73
C THR A 426 19.51 3.67 -16.02
N GLY A 427 19.18 4.46 -15.00
CA GLY A 427 18.45 5.70 -15.15
C GLY A 427 17.01 5.57 -15.65
N LEU A 428 16.35 4.43 -15.41
CA LEU A 428 14.96 4.25 -15.84
C LEU A 428 13.99 4.97 -14.88
N PRO A 429 12.96 5.66 -15.40
CA PRO A 429 12.00 6.36 -14.55
C PRO A 429 11.06 5.37 -13.83
N ILE A 430 10.65 5.74 -12.62
CA ILE A 430 9.58 5.07 -11.87
C ILE A 430 8.21 5.58 -12.36
N ASN A 431 7.17 4.75 -12.25
CA ASN A 431 5.80 5.11 -12.66
C ASN A 431 5.22 6.25 -11.81
N ASP A 432 4.31 7.05 -12.40
CA ASP A 432 3.70 8.23 -11.77
C ASP A 432 2.78 7.89 -10.57
N ALA A 433 2.82 8.75 -9.55
CA ALA A 433 2.10 8.65 -8.28
C ALA A 433 0.70 9.29 -8.33
N THR A 434 -0.14 8.98 -9.31
CA THR A 434 -1.42 9.71 -9.43
C THR A 434 -2.43 9.32 -8.34
N THR A 435 -2.62 8.02 -8.10
CA THR A 435 -3.50 7.50 -7.03
C THR A 435 -3.02 6.20 -6.39
N SER A 436 -1.95 5.60 -6.93
CA SER A 436 -1.39 4.33 -6.51
C SER A 436 0.10 4.47 -6.23
N GLU A 437 0.65 3.48 -5.53
CA GLU A 437 2.06 3.43 -5.20
C GLU A 437 2.96 3.47 -6.44
N PRO A 438 3.91 4.42 -6.50
CA PRO A 438 4.98 4.46 -7.50
C PRO A 438 5.83 3.21 -7.41
N ASN A 439 6.01 2.55 -8.55
CA ASN A 439 6.82 1.34 -8.66
C ASN A 439 7.48 1.26 -10.03
N PHE A 440 8.51 0.45 -10.11
CA PHE A 440 9.14 0.06 -11.36
C PHE A 440 8.86 -1.42 -11.62
N THR A 441 8.21 -1.72 -12.75
CA THR A 441 7.92 -3.09 -13.17
C THR A 441 8.77 -3.44 -14.39
N PHE A 442 9.43 -4.59 -14.36
CA PHE A 442 10.11 -5.15 -15.52
C PHE A 442 9.93 -6.67 -15.57
N LEU A 443 10.18 -7.24 -16.75
CA LEU A 443 9.98 -8.65 -17.02
C LEU A 443 11.22 -9.23 -17.71
N LEU A 444 11.70 -10.36 -17.19
CA LEU A 444 12.89 -11.06 -17.65
C LEU A 444 12.54 -12.48 -18.10
N LEU A 445 13.37 -13.05 -18.97
CA LEU A 445 13.24 -14.46 -19.35
C LEU A 445 13.47 -15.36 -18.13
N GLY A 446 12.50 -16.23 -17.83
CA GLY A 446 12.57 -17.20 -16.76
C GLY A 446 13.10 -18.55 -17.23
N THR A 447 13.70 -19.32 -16.32
CA THR A 447 14.19 -20.68 -16.54
C THR A 447 13.82 -21.60 -15.37
N LYS A 448 13.81 -22.91 -15.59
CA LYS A 448 13.71 -23.90 -14.51
C LYS A 448 14.99 -24.04 -13.68
N SER A 449 16.12 -23.52 -14.17
CA SER A 449 17.40 -23.57 -13.46
C SER A 449 17.40 -22.60 -12.26
N SER A 450 17.79 -23.09 -11.09
CA SER A 450 17.99 -22.28 -9.89
C SER A 450 19.19 -21.35 -9.97
N ASP A 451 20.10 -21.57 -10.91
CA ASP A 451 21.39 -20.86 -11.00
C ASP A 451 21.27 -19.49 -11.68
N HIS A 452 20.04 -19.05 -11.97
CA HIS A 452 19.73 -17.79 -12.62
C HIS A 452 18.84 -16.99 -11.68
N SER A 453 19.44 -16.02 -10.99
CA SER A 453 18.74 -15.18 -10.04
C SER A 453 18.89 -13.72 -10.40
N PHE A 454 17.82 -12.96 -10.19
CA PHE A 454 17.90 -11.50 -10.10
C PHE A 454 18.56 -11.14 -8.77
N ALA A 455 19.85 -10.85 -8.80
CA ALA A 455 20.58 -10.25 -7.67
C ALA A 455 21.11 -8.90 -8.13
N SER A 456 20.69 -7.83 -7.46
CA SER A 456 21.17 -6.48 -7.74
C SER A 456 21.17 -5.62 -6.47
N SER A 457 22.21 -4.81 -6.29
CA SER A 457 22.03 -3.55 -5.58
C SER A 457 21.07 -2.67 -6.40
N ILE A 458 20.13 -2.01 -5.72
CA ILE A 458 19.23 -1.04 -6.35
C ILE A 458 19.69 0.34 -5.89
N GLU A 459 20.04 1.18 -6.85
CA GLU A 459 20.25 2.60 -6.63
C GLU A 459 19.03 3.36 -7.13
N ILE A 460 18.53 4.28 -6.31
CA ILE A 460 17.45 5.18 -6.68
C ILE A 460 17.96 6.62 -6.52
N SER A 461 17.92 7.38 -7.61
CA SER A 461 18.49 8.72 -7.62
C SER A 461 17.83 9.63 -6.58
N GLY A 462 18.64 10.18 -5.67
CA GLY A 462 18.15 11.08 -4.62
C GLY A 462 17.50 10.37 -3.43
N ILE A 463 17.57 9.04 -3.34
CA ILE A 463 17.01 8.25 -2.24
C ILE A 463 18.10 7.37 -1.63
N ASN A 464 18.28 7.45 -0.32
CA ASN A 464 19.16 6.55 0.43
C ASN A 464 18.47 5.19 0.61
N THR A 465 18.79 4.21 -0.24
CA THR A 465 18.28 2.83 -0.12
C THR A 465 19.02 2.05 0.98
N PRO A 466 18.43 0.96 1.54
CA PRO A 466 19.13 0.12 2.51
C PRO A 466 20.48 -0.38 1.97
N GLU A 467 21.53 -0.30 2.81
CA GLU A 467 22.90 -0.66 2.41
C GLU A 467 23.04 -2.14 2.04
N THR A 468 22.35 -3.01 2.78
CA THR A 468 22.28 -4.43 2.45
C THR A 468 21.29 -4.60 1.30
N GLY A 469 21.79 -4.93 0.11
CA GLY A 469 20.93 -5.35 -1.01
C GLY A 469 20.07 -6.57 -0.63
N PHE A 470 19.10 -6.92 -1.48
CA PHE A 470 18.19 -8.04 -1.21
C PHE A 470 18.73 -9.38 -1.70
N VAL A 471 18.24 -10.47 -1.09
CA VAL A 471 18.55 -11.84 -1.52
C VAL A 471 17.91 -12.08 -2.89
N GLY A 472 18.75 -12.47 -3.86
CA GLY A 472 18.30 -12.64 -5.22
C GLY A 472 17.26 -13.74 -5.39
N GLN A 473 16.25 -13.49 -6.22
CA GLN A 473 15.20 -14.46 -6.53
C GLN A 473 15.49 -15.17 -7.84
N VAL A 474 15.19 -16.47 -7.89
CA VAL A 474 15.31 -17.28 -9.10
C VAL A 474 14.36 -16.73 -10.17
N LEU A 475 14.88 -16.54 -11.38
CA LEU A 475 14.11 -16.13 -12.55
C LEU A 475 13.23 -17.28 -13.01
N THR A 476 12.06 -17.45 -12.39
CA THR A 476 11.17 -18.58 -12.66
C THR A 476 10.06 -18.16 -13.64
N PRO A 477 9.78 -18.96 -14.70
CA PRO A 477 8.67 -18.67 -15.59
C PRO A 477 7.36 -18.58 -14.81
N ASN A 478 6.52 -17.61 -15.19
CA ASN A 478 5.19 -17.44 -14.61
C ASN A 478 5.15 -17.09 -13.10
N VAL A 479 6.25 -16.55 -12.56
CA VAL A 479 6.30 -16.04 -11.18
C VAL A 479 6.33 -14.50 -11.17
N SER A 480 5.74 -13.89 -10.14
CA SER A 480 5.84 -12.46 -9.86
C SER A 480 6.52 -12.25 -8.51
N ASN A 481 7.52 -11.39 -8.46
CA ASN A 481 8.25 -11.03 -7.25
C ASN A 481 8.08 -9.53 -6.99
N SER A 482 7.75 -9.16 -5.76
CA SER A 482 7.69 -7.79 -5.29
C SER A 482 8.83 -7.53 -4.31
N TYR A 483 9.62 -6.50 -4.57
CA TYR A 483 10.74 -6.06 -3.73
C TYR A 483 10.33 -4.74 -3.09
N ARG A 484 10.30 -4.72 -1.75
CA ARG A 484 9.83 -3.57 -0.97
C ARG A 484 10.81 -3.26 0.14
N VAL A 485 10.89 -2.00 0.52
CA VAL A 485 11.51 -1.60 1.79
C VAL A 485 10.51 -1.93 2.90
N LYS A 486 10.96 -2.49 4.03
CA LYS A 486 10.11 -2.69 5.20
C LYS A 486 10.84 -2.25 6.47
N PRO A 487 10.16 -1.58 7.42
CA PRO A 487 10.73 -1.32 8.72
C PRO A 487 10.90 -2.63 9.51
N THR A 488 12.04 -2.75 10.17
CA THR A 488 12.37 -3.83 11.10
C THR A 488 11.98 -3.48 12.55
N GLY A 489 11.53 -2.25 12.80
CA GLY A 489 11.05 -1.78 14.09
C GLY A 489 10.34 -0.44 14.00
N GLU A 490 10.13 0.18 15.15
CA GLU A 490 9.55 1.51 15.27
C GLU A 490 10.52 2.58 14.72
N LEU A 491 9.97 3.72 14.29
CA LEU A 491 10.81 4.89 14.00
C LEU A 491 11.25 5.55 15.32
N GLU A 492 12.54 5.81 15.45
CA GLU A 492 13.13 6.47 16.61
C GLU A 492 13.66 7.86 16.22
N TRP A 493 13.24 8.91 16.92
CA TRP A 493 13.79 10.25 16.79
C TRP A 493 14.43 10.70 18.10
N ASN A 494 15.63 11.26 18.01
CA ASN A 494 16.39 11.73 19.19
C ASN A 494 16.21 13.22 19.45
N HIS A 495 15.61 13.94 18.50
CA HIS A 495 15.48 15.38 18.52
C HIS A 495 14.06 15.80 18.14
N THR A 496 13.71 17.00 18.55
CA THR A 496 12.48 17.67 18.16
C THR A 496 12.82 19.02 17.56
N THR A 497 12.00 19.48 16.61
CA THR A 497 12.14 20.83 16.08
C THR A 497 11.79 21.88 17.14
N ASP A 498 12.25 23.13 16.94
CA ASP A 498 11.85 24.27 17.79
C ASP A 498 10.35 24.60 17.67
N LYS A 499 9.67 24.06 16.66
CA LYS A 499 8.25 24.30 16.40
C LYS A 499 7.39 23.34 17.23
N LYS A 500 6.43 23.92 17.94
CA LYS A 500 5.37 23.19 18.65
C LYS A 500 4.06 23.29 17.88
N VAL A 501 3.28 22.21 17.93
CA VAL A 501 1.88 22.21 17.48
C VAL A 501 0.97 22.45 18.68
N ALA A 502 -0.24 22.93 18.42
CA ALA A 502 -1.20 23.31 19.45
C ALA A 502 -2.56 22.67 19.15
N VAL A 503 -3.08 21.93 20.14
CA VAL A 503 -4.44 21.38 20.10
C VAL A 503 -5.29 22.06 21.16
N TYR A 504 -6.30 22.80 20.70
CA TYR A 504 -7.24 23.49 21.58
C TYR A 504 -8.25 22.50 22.17
N PHE A 505 -8.74 22.81 23.36
CA PHE A 505 -9.74 22.00 24.03
C PHE A 505 -10.61 22.86 24.96
N SER A 506 -11.65 22.23 25.50
CA SER A 506 -12.59 22.84 26.43
C SER A 506 -12.41 22.27 27.84
N TYR A 507 -12.22 23.15 28.83
CA TYR A 507 -12.25 22.75 30.23
C TYR A 507 -13.64 22.23 30.66
N HIS A 508 -14.71 22.73 30.04
CA HIS A 508 -16.06 22.21 30.25
C HIS A 508 -16.16 20.74 29.83
N TYR A 509 -15.62 20.40 28.66
CA TYR A 509 -15.59 19.01 28.21
C TYR A 509 -14.79 18.14 29.17
N VAL A 510 -13.55 18.52 29.49
CA VAL A 510 -12.67 17.74 30.39
C VAL A 510 -13.33 17.50 31.74
N MET A 511 -13.84 18.56 32.38
CA MET A 511 -14.47 18.42 33.70
C MET A 511 -15.75 17.62 33.66
N THR A 512 -16.56 17.76 32.61
CA THR A 512 -17.78 16.95 32.43
C THR A 512 -17.43 15.47 32.37
N GLN A 513 -16.40 15.10 31.61
CA GLN A 513 -15.99 13.70 31.51
C GLN A 513 -15.47 13.16 32.85
N LEU A 514 -14.62 13.91 33.56
CA LEU A 514 -14.12 13.50 34.86
C LEU A 514 -15.25 13.36 35.89
N ILE A 515 -16.14 14.35 36.01
CA ILE A 515 -17.28 14.32 36.94
C ILE A 515 -18.17 13.10 36.68
N ASN A 516 -18.46 12.81 35.41
CA ASN A 516 -19.28 11.67 35.02
C ASN A 516 -18.57 10.34 35.32
N ALA A 517 -17.27 10.22 34.98
CA ALA A 517 -16.49 9.01 35.21
C ALA A 517 -16.45 8.62 36.71
N PHE A 518 -16.40 9.61 37.60
CA PHE A 518 -16.38 9.40 39.05
C PHE A 518 -17.75 9.53 39.73
N SER A 519 -18.82 9.72 38.96
CA SER A 519 -20.20 9.87 39.48
C SER A 519 -20.31 10.93 40.60
N LEU A 520 -19.63 12.07 40.42
CA LEU A 520 -19.60 13.13 41.42
C LEU A 520 -20.90 13.94 41.37
N ASN A 521 -21.54 14.14 42.52
CA ASN A 521 -22.82 14.83 42.63
C ASN A 521 -22.66 16.37 42.59
N ILE A 522 -21.99 16.91 41.55
CA ILE A 522 -21.78 18.35 41.38
C ILE A 522 -21.91 18.76 39.91
N PRO A 523 -22.73 19.78 39.58
CA PRO A 523 -22.83 20.30 38.21
C PRO A 523 -21.51 20.92 37.73
N VAL A 524 -21.10 20.63 36.50
CA VAL A 524 -19.90 21.23 35.87
C VAL A 524 -19.98 22.77 35.78
N THR A 525 -21.18 23.34 35.71
CA THR A 525 -21.37 24.80 35.72
C THR A 525 -20.90 25.42 37.04
N GLU A 526 -21.07 24.74 38.17
CA GLU A 526 -20.54 25.22 39.47
C GLU A 526 -19.01 25.17 39.54
N TRP A 527 -18.37 24.33 38.72
CA TRP A 527 -16.91 24.22 38.62
C TRP A 527 -16.29 25.40 37.87
N ILE A 528 -16.96 25.85 36.82
CA ILE A 528 -16.44 26.82 35.83
C ILE A 528 -16.91 28.25 36.11
N ALA A 529 -18.00 28.41 36.87
CA ALA A 529 -18.54 29.72 37.23
C ALA A 529 -17.51 30.65 37.89
N LYS A 530 -17.82 31.95 37.91
CA LYS A 530 -17.02 33.04 38.50
C LYS A 530 -16.60 32.87 39.97
N ASP A 531 -17.17 31.91 40.71
CA ASP A 531 -16.75 31.57 42.08
C ASP A 531 -16.39 30.07 42.24
N GLY A 532 -16.12 29.40 41.12
CA GLY A 532 -15.75 27.99 41.02
C GLY A 532 -14.24 27.74 41.13
N PRO A 533 -13.82 26.49 41.37
CA PRO A 533 -12.42 26.09 41.55
C PRO A 533 -11.53 26.40 40.34
N LEU A 534 -12.03 26.20 39.12
CA LEU A 534 -11.26 26.55 37.93
C LEU A 534 -11.03 28.05 37.80
N TYR A 535 -12.03 28.85 38.15
CA TYR A 535 -11.91 30.31 38.12
C TYR A 535 -10.80 30.79 39.07
N TYR A 536 -10.76 30.30 40.32
CA TYR A 536 -9.70 30.67 41.26
C TYR A 536 -8.32 30.15 40.87
N ALA A 537 -8.25 28.94 40.31
CA ALA A 537 -7.01 28.42 39.77
C ALA A 537 -6.44 29.33 38.67
N PHE A 538 -7.31 29.78 37.76
CA PHE A 538 -6.91 30.50 36.55
C PHE A 538 -6.77 32.02 36.74
N ILE A 539 -7.47 32.65 37.70
CA ILE A 539 -7.42 34.11 37.92
C ILE A 539 -5.99 34.65 37.94
N PRO A 540 -5.05 34.12 38.75
CA PRO A 540 -3.71 34.71 38.82
C PRO A 540 -2.80 34.30 37.68
N LEU A 541 -3.04 33.14 37.07
CA LEU A 541 -2.30 32.69 35.89
C LEU A 541 -2.64 33.60 34.70
N TYR A 542 -3.94 33.76 34.42
CA TYR A 542 -4.42 34.38 33.19
C TYR A 542 -4.98 35.80 33.38
N ASN A 543 -4.96 36.34 34.61
CA ASN A 543 -5.49 37.66 34.93
C ASN A 543 -6.96 37.85 34.48
N ILE A 544 -7.83 36.90 34.84
CA ILE A 544 -9.25 36.85 34.41
C ILE A 544 -10.11 38.01 35.01
N THR A 545 -9.51 38.86 35.85
CA THR A 545 -10.20 39.97 36.52
C THR A 545 -10.41 41.22 35.66
N ASN A 546 -9.74 41.32 34.51
CA ASN A 546 -9.88 42.43 33.58
C ASN A 546 -10.60 41.94 32.31
N THR A 547 -11.67 42.62 31.89
CA THR A 547 -12.50 42.24 30.73
C THR A 547 -11.75 42.27 29.39
N ASN A 548 -10.49 42.71 29.38
CA ASN A 548 -9.65 42.90 28.20
C ASN A 548 -8.46 41.92 28.13
N THR A 549 -8.40 40.89 28.97
CA THR A 549 -7.27 39.92 28.99
C THR A 549 -7.76 38.50 28.72
N TRP A 550 -7.97 37.65 29.71
CA TRP A 550 -8.48 36.28 29.53
C TRP A 550 -9.88 36.10 30.10
N GLN A 551 -10.70 35.28 29.45
CA GLN A 551 -12.04 34.91 29.87
C GLN A 551 -12.25 33.40 29.71
N ILE A 552 -12.91 32.77 30.68
CA ILE A 552 -13.49 31.44 30.52
C ILE A 552 -14.92 31.64 30.04
N ASN A 553 -15.27 31.10 28.87
CA ASN A 553 -16.66 31.06 28.45
C ASN A 553 -17.41 30.05 29.32
N GLU A 554 -18.43 30.48 30.07
CA GLU A 554 -19.14 29.62 31.02
C GLU A 554 -19.94 28.49 30.34
N ASP A 555 -20.36 28.69 29.08
CA ASP A 555 -21.11 27.71 28.29
C ASP A 555 -20.19 26.69 27.62
N THR A 556 -19.06 27.13 27.07
CA THR A 556 -18.15 26.27 26.28
C THR A 556 -16.91 25.84 27.03
N GLY A 557 -16.60 26.44 28.18
CA GLY A 557 -15.38 26.21 28.96
C GLY A 557 -14.08 26.53 28.22
N LEU A 558 -14.15 27.29 27.13
CA LEU A 558 -12.97 27.73 26.40
C LEU A 558 -12.31 28.88 27.18
N LEU A 559 -11.03 28.71 27.51
CA LEU A 559 -10.21 29.76 28.09
C LEU A 559 -9.50 30.49 26.95
N THR A 560 -9.94 31.72 26.66
CA THR A 560 -9.48 32.54 25.54
C THR A 560 -9.23 33.98 25.97
N THR A 561 -8.49 34.73 25.17
CA THR A 561 -8.33 36.17 25.36
C THR A 561 -9.34 36.99 24.56
N TYR A 562 -9.70 38.17 25.08
CA TYR A 562 -10.56 39.12 24.38
C TYR A 562 -9.72 39.96 23.40
N ASN A 563 -10.07 39.95 22.10
CA ASN A 563 -9.43 40.70 21.00
C ASN A 563 -7.96 40.36 20.64
N THR A 564 -7.23 39.59 21.45
CA THR A 564 -5.89 39.08 21.08
C THR A 564 -5.91 37.65 20.56
N GLY A 565 -7.03 36.95 20.76
CA GLY A 565 -7.32 35.62 20.23
C GLY A 565 -6.51 34.47 20.84
N GLU A 566 -5.55 34.69 21.73
CA GLU A 566 -4.83 33.61 22.44
C GLU A 566 -5.80 32.67 23.17
N GLN A 567 -5.54 31.35 23.12
CA GLN A 567 -6.39 30.30 23.67
C GLN A 567 -5.52 29.21 24.30
N THR A 568 -5.95 28.66 25.44
CA THR A 568 -5.23 27.55 26.08
C THR A 568 -5.28 26.31 25.21
N CYS A 569 -4.13 25.66 25.06
CA CYS A 569 -3.94 24.50 24.20
C CYS A 569 -2.97 23.49 24.82
N ILE A 570 -3.09 22.25 24.37
CA ILE A 570 -2.07 21.22 24.55
C ILE A 570 -0.98 21.50 23.53
N GLN A 571 0.21 21.86 24.00
CA GLN A 571 1.36 22.11 23.14
C GLN A 571 2.39 21.00 23.29
N PHE A 572 2.78 20.41 22.16
CA PHE A 572 3.82 19.39 22.11
C PHE A 572 4.71 19.61 20.88
N PRO A 573 5.99 19.20 20.96
CA PRO A 573 6.94 19.45 19.89
C PRO A 573 6.69 18.56 18.66
N ILE A 574 7.07 19.07 17.47
CA ILE A 574 7.13 18.23 16.27
C ILE A 574 8.45 17.46 16.27
N PRO A 575 8.45 16.12 16.15
CA PRO A 575 9.68 15.35 16.00
C PRO A 575 10.52 15.82 14.82
N ASP A 576 11.83 15.74 14.96
CA ASP A 576 12.74 15.90 13.84
C ASP A 576 12.87 14.57 13.11
N PHE A 577 12.45 14.54 11.84
CA PHE A 577 12.46 13.35 10.98
C PHE A 577 13.58 13.37 9.95
N ASP A 578 14.57 14.25 10.09
CA ASP A 578 15.69 14.37 9.14
C ASP A 578 16.47 13.06 8.98
N SER A 579 17.24 12.97 7.88
CA SER A 579 17.96 11.76 7.45
C SER A 579 18.99 11.19 8.42
N SER A 580 19.29 11.88 9.53
CA SER A 580 20.09 11.37 10.65
C SER A 580 19.32 10.42 11.57
N THR A 581 18.00 10.39 11.44
CA THR A 581 17.08 9.47 12.13
C THR A 581 17.42 8.03 11.73
N THR A 582 17.66 7.15 12.70
CA THR A 582 17.98 5.75 12.40
C THR A 582 16.74 5.07 11.81
N GLN A 583 16.84 4.72 10.53
CA GLN A 583 15.81 3.99 9.82
C GLN A 583 16.15 2.51 9.93
N ASN A 584 15.55 1.83 10.91
CA ASN A 584 15.62 0.38 11.03
C ASN A 584 14.81 -0.22 9.88
N ILE A 585 15.42 -0.39 8.71
CA ILE A 585 14.77 -0.83 7.48
C ILE A 585 15.57 -1.91 6.77
N GLU A 586 14.86 -2.79 6.08
CA GLU A 586 15.46 -3.83 5.25
C GLU A 586 14.70 -3.97 3.92
N TRP A 587 15.33 -4.62 2.95
CA TRP A 587 14.60 -5.10 1.78
C TRP A 587 13.91 -6.42 2.09
N ILE A 588 12.63 -6.50 1.77
CA ILE A 588 11.86 -7.74 1.78
C ILE A 588 11.49 -8.16 0.36
N VAL A 589 11.33 -9.47 0.17
CA VAL A 589 10.89 -10.04 -1.10
C VAL A 589 9.64 -10.88 -0.88
N GLU A 590 8.59 -10.52 -1.60
CA GLU A 590 7.31 -11.23 -1.60
C GLU A 590 7.11 -11.88 -2.97
N SER A 591 7.19 -13.21 -3.00
CA SER A 591 6.94 -13.99 -4.21
C SER A 591 5.50 -14.45 -4.25
N SER A 592 4.81 -14.25 -5.37
CA SER A 592 3.50 -14.84 -5.64
C SER A 592 3.65 -16.34 -5.93
N VAL A 593 4.15 -17.13 -4.98
CA VAL A 593 4.11 -18.59 -5.07
C VAL A 593 2.75 -19.01 -4.52
N THR A 594 1.74 -19.01 -5.38
CA THR A 594 0.53 -19.79 -5.10
C THR A 594 0.94 -21.26 -5.01
N LYS A 595 0.79 -21.83 -3.82
CA LYS A 595 0.89 -23.28 -3.56
C LYS A 595 0.08 -24.08 -4.56
#